data_AF-A0A8T8C3W8-F1
#
_entry.id   AF-A0A8T8C3W8-F1
#
_cell.length_a   1.000
_cell.length_b   1.000
_cell.length_c   1.000
_cell.angle_alpha   90.00
_cell.angle_beta   90.00
_cell.angle_gamma   90.00
#
_symmetry.space_group_name_H-M   'P 1'
#
loop_
_entity.id
_entity.type
_entity.pdbx_description
1 polymer ?
#
loop_
_entity_poly.entity_id
_entity_poly.type
_entity_poly.pdbx_seq_one_letter_code
_entity_poly.pdbx_strand_id
1 'polypeptide(L)'
;MKSRFSFSSSFLIMLSLTGCAATMNTQKHDQPGESAFYGNWRVAGVAVSDSGVQALEDNDPGFVGRRLSFNHDQLAWKTSASSTDDVCKGPVFHKLPAMTEAELEPQLHKLGMRKAERYGVECKSGRWGPFDKETPTFFLAKDGSLALSWYDGGLLKLVRD
;
A
#
# COMPACT_ATOMS: atom_id res chain seq x y z
N MET A 1 89.81 -15.97 9.13
CA MET A 1 89.23 -14.60 9.08
C MET A 1 87.80 -14.71 8.54
N LYS A 2 86.84 -14.07 9.24
CA LYS A 2 85.56 -13.45 8.81
C LYS A 2 84.99 -13.83 7.41
N SER A 3 83.70 -13.99 7.16
CA SER A 3 82.46 -13.92 7.95
C SER A 3 81.29 -14.32 7.02
N ARG A 4 80.44 -15.24 7.51
CA ARG A 4 78.97 -15.37 7.44
C ARG A 4 78.17 -14.92 6.20
N PHE A 5 77.45 -15.90 5.67
CA PHE A 5 76.17 -15.81 4.94
C PHE A 5 75.10 -15.02 5.71
N SER A 6 74.22 -14.32 4.99
CA SER A 6 72.82 -14.12 5.41
C SER A 6 71.93 -13.88 4.19
N PHE A 7 70.92 -14.72 4.05
CA PHE A 7 69.88 -14.70 3.02
C PHE A 7 68.91 -13.54 3.29
N SER A 8 68.57 -12.74 2.27
CA SER A 8 67.49 -11.76 2.40
C SER A 8 66.20 -12.33 1.84
N SER A 9 65.22 -12.38 2.73
CA SER A 9 63.91 -13.00 2.64
C SER A 9 62.98 -12.35 1.61
N SER A 10 62.27 -13.18 0.85
CA SER A 10 61.13 -12.81 0.02
C SER A 10 59.95 -12.38 0.89
N PHE A 11 59.54 -11.10 0.79
CA PHE A 11 58.30 -10.63 1.41
C PHE A 11 57.10 -10.96 0.50
N LEU A 12 56.35 -11.99 0.89
CA LEU A 12 54.98 -12.24 0.43
C LEU A 12 54.06 -11.15 1.00
N ILE A 13 53.50 -10.29 0.14
CA ILE A 13 52.41 -9.38 0.53
C ILE A 13 51.10 -10.11 0.27
N MET A 14 50.53 -10.68 1.34
CA MET A 14 49.13 -11.10 1.40
C MET A 14 48.25 -9.85 1.43
N LEU A 15 47.66 -9.47 0.29
CA LEU A 15 46.54 -8.53 0.28
C LEU A 15 45.27 -9.24 0.70
N SER A 16 45.00 -9.24 2.01
CA SER A 16 43.67 -9.46 2.56
C SER A 16 42.94 -8.12 2.59
N LEU A 17 42.02 -7.89 1.63
CA LEU A 17 41.00 -6.85 1.78
C LEU A 17 39.64 -7.51 1.95
N THR A 18 39.23 -7.47 3.22
CA THR A 18 37.92 -7.74 3.78
C THR A 18 36.81 -7.22 2.86
N GLY A 19 35.96 -8.13 2.40
CA GLY A 19 34.74 -7.78 1.69
C GLY A 19 33.79 -7.07 2.63
N CYS A 20 33.66 -5.75 2.48
CA CYS A 20 32.49 -5.04 2.94
C CYS A 20 31.34 -5.42 2.01
N ALA A 21 30.62 -6.49 2.33
CA ALA A 21 29.28 -6.69 1.80
C ALA A 21 28.40 -5.57 2.39
N ALA A 22 28.43 -4.41 1.76
CA ALA A 22 27.34 -3.45 1.91
C ALA A 22 26.10 -4.19 1.43
N THR A 23 25.27 -4.66 2.37
CA THR A 23 23.88 -4.94 2.09
C THR A 23 23.28 -3.63 1.59
N MET A 24 23.33 -3.43 0.27
CA MET A 24 22.49 -2.44 -0.39
C MET A 24 21.08 -2.90 -0.09
N ASN A 25 20.52 -2.31 0.97
CA ASN A 25 19.10 -2.35 1.23
C ASN A 25 18.50 -1.77 -0.05
N THR A 26 18.01 -2.63 -0.94
CA THR A 26 17.40 -2.22 -2.20
C THR A 26 16.32 -1.24 -1.80
N GLN A 27 16.59 0.05 -1.97
CA GLN A 27 15.63 1.10 -1.72
C GLN A 27 14.51 0.79 -2.71
N LYS A 28 13.43 0.16 -2.21
CA LYS A 28 12.26 -0.20 -3.00
C LYS A 28 11.79 1.13 -3.57
N HIS A 29 12.10 1.38 -4.83
CA HIS A 29 11.76 2.64 -5.48
C HIS A 29 10.25 2.61 -5.65
N ASP A 30 9.58 3.34 -4.76
CA ASP A 30 8.15 3.57 -4.87
C ASP A 30 7.81 4.14 -6.24
N GLN A 31 6.75 3.61 -6.85
CA GLN A 31 6.19 4.25 -8.03
C GLN A 31 5.76 5.68 -7.64
N PRO A 32 5.90 6.68 -8.53
CA PRO A 32 5.43 8.02 -8.26
C PRO A 32 3.96 8.02 -7.82
N GLY A 33 3.70 8.46 -6.59
CA GLY A 33 2.36 8.48 -5.98
C GLY A 33 2.05 7.33 -5.03
N GLU A 34 2.86 6.26 -4.98
CA GLU A 34 2.65 5.12 -4.07
C GLU A 34 2.83 5.51 -2.59
N SER A 35 3.78 6.41 -2.31
CA SER A 35 4.00 6.93 -0.96
C SER A 35 2.82 7.71 -0.38
N ALA A 36 1.94 8.26 -1.22
CA ALA A 36 0.76 9.01 -0.78
C ALA A 36 -0.23 8.13 -0.01
N PHE A 37 -0.16 6.81 -0.23
CA PHE A 37 -1.06 5.86 0.39
C PHE A 37 -0.48 5.22 1.67
N TYR A 38 0.85 5.22 1.85
CA TYR A 38 1.47 4.61 3.02
C TYR A 38 1.15 5.36 4.30
N GLY A 39 0.87 4.62 5.37
CA GLY A 39 0.62 5.10 6.72
C GLY A 39 -0.63 4.49 7.34
N ASN A 40 -1.14 5.16 8.36
CA ASN A 40 -2.32 4.74 9.11
C ASN A 40 -3.54 5.51 8.65
N TRP A 41 -4.65 4.80 8.55
CA TRP A 41 -5.90 5.33 8.05
C TRP A 41 -7.04 4.95 8.97
N ARG A 42 -8.03 5.83 9.05
CA ARG A 42 -9.30 5.60 9.74
C ARG A 42 -10.45 5.78 8.77
N VAL A 43 -11.42 4.89 8.81
CA VAL A 43 -12.67 5.03 8.07
C VAL A 43 -13.45 6.21 8.65
N ALA A 44 -13.67 7.25 7.85
CA ALA A 44 -14.42 8.45 8.22
C ALA A 44 -15.84 8.47 7.64
N GLY A 45 -16.14 7.59 6.69
CA GLY A 45 -17.48 7.45 6.13
C GLY A 45 -17.60 6.24 5.22
N VAL A 46 -18.83 5.83 4.99
CA VAL A 46 -19.21 4.75 4.07
C VAL A 46 -20.27 5.29 3.13
N ALA A 47 -20.14 5.02 1.83
CA ALA A 47 -21.17 5.33 0.85
C ALA A 47 -21.53 4.08 0.08
N VAL A 48 -22.82 3.80 -0.04
CA VAL A 48 -23.38 2.66 -0.77
C VAL A 48 -24.14 3.18 -1.99
N SER A 49 -24.11 2.41 -3.08
CA SER A 49 -24.90 2.74 -4.27
C SER A 49 -26.39 2.79 -3.92
N ASP A 50 -27.13 3.72 -4.52
CA ASP A 50 -28.59 3.81 -4.34
C ASP A 50 -29.33 2.59 -4.94
N SER A 51 -28.64 1.80 -5.76
CA SER A 51 -29.10 0.50 -6.28
C SER A 51 -28.54 -0.70 -5.49
N GLY A 52 -27.90 -0.45 -4.34
CA GLY A 52 -27.04 -1.39 -3.63
C GLY A 52 -27.76 -2.56 -2.95
N VAL A 53 -26.98 -3.61 -2.66
CA VAL A 53 -27.38 -4.79 -1.90
C VAL A 53 -27.46 -4.42 -0.41
N GLN A 54 -28.49 -4.90 0.31
CA GLN A 54 -28.88 -4.45 1.67
C GLN A 54 -27.88 -4.77 2.82
N ALA A 55 -26.64 -5.15 2.53
CA ALA A 55 -25.67 -5.55 3.56
C ALA A 55 -24.88 -4.39 4.18
N LEU A 56 -24.78 -3.26 3.46
CA LEU A 56 -24.13 -2.05 3.93
C LEU A 56 -25.11 -0.87 3.88
N GLU A 57 -24.90 0.09 4.77
CA GLU A 57 -25.59 1.37 4.75
C GLU A 57 -24.60 2.56 4.71
N ASP A 58 -25.12 3.73 4.34
CA ASP A 58 -24.32 4.96 4.38
C ASP A 58 -23.86 5.23 5.82
N ASN A 59 -22.55 5.40 6.01
CA ASN A 59 -21.86 5.50 7.30
C ASN A 59 -22.08 4.31 8.26
N ASP A 60 -22.15 3.10 7.72
CA ASP A 60 -22.26 1.85 8.47
C ASP A 60 -21.40 1.84 9.76
N PRO A 61 -22.00 1.67 10.95
CA PRO A 61 -21.30 1.74 12.23
C PRO A 61 -20.32 0.59 12.45
N GLY A 62 -20.48 -0.52 11.72
CA GLY A 62 -19.54 -1.63 11.70
C GLY A 62 -18.24 -1.29 10.99
N PHE A 63 -18.20 -0.22 10.18
CA PHE A 63 -17.01 0.25 9.47
C PHE A 63 -16.46 1.58 9.96
N VAL A 64 -17.31 2.56 10.27
CA VAL A 64 -16.85 3.89 10.70
C VAL A 64 -15.96 3.76 11.94
N GLY A 65 -14.79 4.42 11.90
CA GLY A 65 -13.79 4.37 12.97
C GLY A 65 -12.85 3.17 12.91
N ARG A 66 -13.10 2.16 12.07
CA ARG A 66 -12.12 1.09 11.82
C ARG A 66 -10.84 1.66 11.23
N ARG A 67 -9.73 1.00 11.49
CA ARG A 67 -8.40 1.46 11.10
C ARG A 67 -7.73 0.49 10.16
N LEU A 68 -6.93 1.04 9.26
CA LEU A 68 -6.09 0.30 8.34
C LEU A 68 -4.64 0.75 8.49
N SER A 69 -3.73 -0.15 8.13
CA SER A 69 -2.32 0.14 7.95
C SER A 69 -1.95 -0.20 6.53
N PHE A 70 -1.26 0.72 5.87
CA PHE A 70 -0.67 0.47 4.58
C PHE A 70 0.83 0.79 4.62
N ASN A 71 1.67 -0.18 4.30
CA ASN A 71 3.10 -0.01 4.05
C ASN A 71 3.56 -0.94 2.91
N HIS A 72 4.84 -0.90 2.56
CA HIS A 72 5.41 -1.70 1.48
C HIS A 72 5.25 -3.22 1.66
N ASP A 73 5.09 -3.68 2.90
CA ASP A 73 5.03 -5.11 3.24
C ASP A 73 3.59 -5.61 3.30
N GLN A 74 2.67 -4.76 3.73
CA GLN A 74 1.27 -5.12 3.87
C GLN A 74 0.29 -3.96 3.81
N LEU A 75 -0.87 -4.27 3.27
CA LEU A 75 -2.12 -3.53 3.45
C LEU A 75 -3.08 -4.46 4.21
N ALA A 76 -3.51 -3.99 5.39
CA ALA A 76 -4.34 -4.77 6.30
C ALA A 76 -5.20 -3.87 7.18
N TRP A 77 -6.33 -4.42 7.65
CA TRP A 77 -7.05 -3.85 8.77
C TRP A 77 -6.19 -3.94 10.04
N LYS A 78 -6.17 -2.86 10.83
CA LYS A 78 -5.65 -2.91 12.19
C LYS A 78 -6.67 -3.66 13.04
N THR A 79 -6.20 -4.67 13.75
CA THR A 79 -7.02 -5.65 14.44
C THR A 79 -8.04 -4.97 15.38
N SER A 80 -9.33 -5.16 15.08
CA SER A 80 -10.43 -5.15 16.04
C SER A 80 -11.12 -6.53 15.95
N ALA A 81 -11.86 -6.94 16.98
CA ALA A 81 -12.42 -8.30 17.13
C ALA A 81 -13.35 -8.78 15.98
N SER A 82 -13.66 -7.91 15.01
CA SER A 82 -14.47 -8.13 13.81
C SER A 82 -13.65 -8.05 12.50
N SER A 83 -12.33 -8.25 12.57
CA SER A 83 -11.41 -8.12 11.44
C SER A 83 -11.84 -9.01 10.27
N THR A 84 -12.06 -8.38 9.12
CA THR A 84 -12.14 -9.05 7.81
C THR A 84 -10.77 -9.66 7.50
N ASP A 85 -10.73 -10.90 7.01
CA ASP A 85 -9.49 -11.66 6.77
C ASP A 85 -8.65 -11.15 5.59
N ASP A 86 -9.04 -10.03 4.97
CA ASP A 86 -8.34 -9.43 3.85
C ASP A 86 -7.00 -8.84 4.28
N VAL A 87 -5.93 -9.44 3.78
CA VAL A 87 -4.56 -9.02 3.98
C VAL A 87 -3.83 -9.13 2.65
N CYS A 88 -3.35 -8.00 2.15
CA CYS A 88 -2.52 -7.91 0.96
C CYS A 88 -1.06 -7.84 1.36
N LYS A 89 -0.24 -8.80 0.94
CA LYS A 89 1.20 -8.81 1.22
C LYS A 89 1.97 -8.32 0.00
N GLY A 90 2.95 -7.46 0.24
CA GLY A 90 3.70 -6.77 -0.80
C GLY A 90 2.80 -6.02 -1.78
N PRO A 91 1.92 -5.12 -1.29
CA PRO A 91 1.06 -4.32 -2.16
C PRO A 91 1.89 -3.47 -3.14
N VAL A 92 1.38 -3.33 -4.36
CA VAL A 92 1.88 -2.42 -5.38
C VAL A 92 0.70 -1.67 -5.97
N PHE A 93 0.81 -0.34 -6.02
CA PHE A 93 -0.25 0.53 -6.55
C PHE A 93 0.12 0.99 -7.95
N HIS A 94 -0.84 0.87 -8.87
CA HIS A 94 -0.68 1.35 -10.23
C HIS A 94 -1.77 2.38 -10.54
N LYS A 95 -1.38 3.50 -11.15
CA LYS A 95 -2.33 4.53 -11.57
C LYS A 95 -3.16 3.99 -12.73
N LEU A 96 -4.47 4.05 -12.58
CA LEU A 96 -5.44 3.64 -13.60
C LEU A 96 -5.81 4.85 -14.48
N PRO A 97 -6.35 4.60 -15.68
CA PRO A 97 -6.88 5.67 -16.52
C PRO A 97 -7.88 6.54 -15.75
N ALA A 98 -7.79 7.85 -15.98
CA ALA A 98 -8.71 8.82 -15.39
C ALA A 98 -10.14 8.51 -15.82
N MET A 99 -11.09 8.74 -14.91
CA MET A 99 -12.51 8.67 -15.19
C MET A 99 -13.02 10.05 -15.59
N THR A 100 -13.95 10.09 -16.54
CA THR A 100 -14.78 11.27 -16.77
C THR A 100 -15.72 11.50 -15.59
N GLU A 101 -16.28 12.70 -15.45
CA GLU A 101 -17.25 13.00 -14.38
C GLU A 101 -18.51 12.13 -14.47
N ALA A 102 -18.89 11.69 -15.68
CA ALA A 102 -20.01 10.77 -15.89
C ALA A 102 -19.70 9.33 -15.45
N GLU A 103 -18.42 8.95 -15.44
CA GLU A 103 -17.94 7.64 -14.97
C GLU A 103 -17.61 7.65 -13.47
N LEU A 104 -17.63 8.83 -12.83
CA LEU A 104 -17.40 8.96 -11.41
C LEU A 104 -18.52 8.26 -10.63
N GLU A 105 -18.17 7.32 -9.76
CA GLU A 105 -19.15 6.59 -8.97
C GLU A 105 -20.02 7.55 -8.13
N PRO A 106 -21.36 7.45 -8.13
CA PRO A 106 -22.26 8.29 -7.32
C PRO A 106 -21.88 8.33 -5.83
N GLN A 107 -21.29 7.26 -5.35
CA GLN A 107 -20.79 7.13 -3.99
C GLN A 107 -19.61 8.06 -3.69
N LEU A 108 -18.71 8.30 -4.65
CA LEU A 108 -17.65 9.31 -4.49
C LEU A 108 -18.24 10.70 -4.31
N HIS A 109 -19.36 11.00 -4.98
CA HIS A 109 -20.08 12.25 -4.77
C HIS A 109 -20.66 12.34 -3.34
N LYS A 110 -21.28 11.27 -2.83
CA LYS A 110 -21.75 11.19 -1.44
C LYS A 110 -20.62 11.42 -0.42
N LEU A 111 -19.41 10.92 -0.71
CA LEU A 111 -18.21 11.10 0.12
C LEU A 111 -17.52 12.46 -0.04
N GLY A 112 -18.01 13.31 -0.96
CA GLY A 112 -17.42 14.62 -1.27
C GLY A 112 -16.13 14.55 -2.11
N MET A 113 -15.84 13.42 -2.75
CA MET A 113 -14.59 13.12 -3.47
C MET A 113 -14.73 13.25 -4.99
N ARG A 114 -15.20 14.43 -5.46
CA ARG A 114 -15.55 14.67 -6.88
C ARG A 114 -14.37 14.69 -7.85
N LYS A 115 -13.15 14.82 -7.34
CA LYS A 115 -11.92 14.89 -8.14
C LYS A 115 -10.87 14.01 -7.49
N ALA A 116 -10.93 12.72 -7.81
CA ALA A 116 -10.02 11.72 -7.29
C ALA A 116 -9.33 10.97 -8.43
N GLU A 117 -8.05 10.71 -8.23
CA GLU A 117 -7.25 9.88 -9.14
C GLU A 117 -7.45 8.41 -8.79
N ARG A 118 -7.58 7.56 -9.81
CA ARG A 118 -7.89 6.14 -9.63
C ARG A 118 -6.63 5.29 -9.65
N TYR A 119 -6.56 4.32 -8.74
CA TYR A 119 -5.45 3.39 -8.61
C TYR A 119 -5.99 1.97 -8.38
N GLY A 120 -5.33 0.98 -8.97
CA GLY A 120 -5.53 -0.41 -8.62
C GLY A 120 -4.44 -0.87 -7.65
N VAL A 121 -4.73 -1.92 -6.87
CA VAL A 121 -3.73 -2.57 -6.02
C VAL A 121 -3.53 -4.02 -6.47
N GLU A 122 -2.27 -4.42 -6.55
CA GLU A 122 -1.87 -5.81 -6.72
C GLU A 122 -1.14 -6.29 -5.47
N CYS A 123 -1.42 -7.53 -5.07
CA CYS A 123 -0.77 -8.17 -3.95
C CYS A 123 0.21 -9.22 -4.46
N LYS A 124 1.47 -9.18 -4.01
CA LYS A 124 2.42 -10.27 -4.25
C LYS A 124 1.88 -11.60 -3.71
N SER A 125 1.21 -11.58 -2.56
CA SER A 125 0.43 -12.70 -2.03
C SER A 125 -0.68 -12.20 -1.11
N GLY A 126 -1.61 -13.10 -0.75
CA GLY A 126 -2.82 -12.70 -0.04
C GLY A 126 -3.85 -12.06 -0.96
N ARG A 127 -4.75 -11.26 -0.41
CA ARG A 127 -5.90 -10.69 -1.11
C ARG A 127 -6.39 -9.41 -0.43
N TRP A 128 -7.02 -8.54 -1.20
CA TRP A 128 -7.63 -7.32 -0.69
C TRP A 128 -8.99 -7.10 -1.33
N GLY A 129 -10.00 -6.75 -0.52
CA GLY A 129 -11.28 -6.25 -1.03
C GLY A 129 -12.10 -7.27 -1.84
N PRO A 130 -13.17 -6.80 -2.49
CA PRO A 130 -14.16 -7.66 -3.15
C PRO A 130 -13.60 -8.40 -4.38
N PHE A 131 -14.08 -9.63 -4.56
CA PHE A 131 -13.60 -10.59 -5.56
C PHE A 131 -14.29 -10.49 -6.93
N ASP A 132 -15.39 -9.77 -7.03
CA ASP A 132 -16.27 -9.72 -8.21
C ASP A 132 -15.92 -8.59 -9.20
N LYS A 133 -15.00 -7.69 -8.83
CA LYS A 133 -14.46 -6.65 -9.72
C LYS A 133 -13.03 -7.01 -10.17
N GLU A 134 -12.66 -6.60 -11.39
CA GLU A 134 -11.36 -6.95 -12.00
C GLU A 134 -10.14 -6.57 -11.14
N THR A 135 -10.22 -5.51 -10.33
CA THR A 135 -9.25 -5.19 -9.26
C THR A 135 -9.88 -4.28 -8.19
N PRO A 136 -9.51 -4.42 -6.90
CA PRO A 136 -9.86 -3.45 -5.88
C PRO A 136 -9.29 -2.07 -6.23
N THR A 137 -10.15 -1.06 -6.16
CA THR A 137 -9.85 0.29 -6.63
C THR A 137 -9.74 1.26 -5.46
N PHE A 138 -8.72 2.11 -5.52
CA PHE A 138 -8.51 3.25 -4.65
C PHE A 138 -8.69 4.56 -5.42
N PHE A 139 -9.22 5.55 -4.74
CA PHE A 139 -9.41 6.89 -5.25
C PHE A 139 -8.70 7.89 -4.35
N LEU A 140 -7.65 8.54 -4.85
CA LEU A 140 -6.88 9.55 -4.13
C LEU A 140 -7.40 10.94 -4.45
N ALA A 141 -8.01 11.62 -3.47
CA ALA A 141 -8.44 12.99 -3.62
C ALA A 141 -7.28 13.98 -3.42
N LYS A 142 -7.46 15.21 -3.94
CA LYS A 142 -6.47 16.29 -3.82
C LYS A 142 -6.20 16.74 -2.38
N ASP A 143 -7.15 16.52 -1.48
CA ASP A 143 -7.01 16.82 -0.05
C ASP A 143 -6.25 15.72 0.71
N GLY A 144 -5.80 14.66 0.02
CA GLY A 144 -5.06 13.54 0.60
C GLY A 144 -5.96 12.49 1.25
N SER A 145 -7.29 12.64 1.21
CA SER A 145 -8.20 11.56 1.60
C SER A 145 -8.26 10.47 0.53
N LEU A 146 -8.59 9.25 0.95
CA LEU A 146 -8.77 8.11 0.07
C LEU A 146 -10.23 7.65 0.09
N ALA A 147 -10.70 7.11 -1.02
CA ALA A 147 -11.83 6.19 -1.02
C ALA A 147 -11.35 4.82 -1.49
N LEU A 148 -11.85 3.77 -0.85
CA LEU A 148 -11.54 2.38 -1.14
C LEU A 148 -12.82 1.67 -1.56
N SER A 149 -12.81 1.01 -2.72
CA SER A 149 -13.87 0.07 -3.10
C SER A 149 -13.92 -1.11 -2.15
N TRP A 150 -15.12 -1.45 -1.72
CA TRP A 150 -15.39 -2.50 -0.76
C TRP A 150 -16.55 -3.41 -1.23
N TYR A 151 -16.80 -4.47 -0.48
CA TYR A 151 -17.87 -5.43 -0.76
C TYR A 151 -19.25 -4.76 -0.88
N ASP A 152 -20.17 -5.46 -1.55
CA ASP A 152 -21.56 -5.02 -1.79
C ASP A 152 -21.64 -3.68 -2.53
N GLY A 153 -20.59 -3.39 -3.31
CA GLY A 153 -20.43 -2.16 -4.06
C GLY A 153 -20.11 -0.94 -3.19
N GLY A 154 -19.86 -1.06 -1.89
CA GLY A 154 -19.60 0.07 -1.00
C GLY A 154 -18.28 0.81 -1.30
N LEU A 155 -18.21 2.08 -0.91
CA LEU A 155 -16.97 2.86 -0.85
C LEU A 155 -16.70 3.32 0.57
N LEU A 156 -15.47 3.12 1.04
CA LEU A 156 -15.01 3.54 2.35
C LEU A 156 -14.14 4.78 2.21
N LYS A 157 -14.55 5.91 2.79
CA LYS A 157 -13.70 7.10 2.89
C LYS A 157 -12.70 6.92 4.02
N LEU A 158 -11.42 7.05 3.71
CA LEU A 158 -10.32 6.98 4.64
C LEU A 158 -9.67 8.34 4.81
N VAL A 159 -9.41 8.70 6.06
CA VAL A 159 -8.60 9.86 6.44
C VAL A 159 -7.38 9.39 7.21
N ARG A 160 -6.33 10.20 7.21
CA ARG A 160 -5.15 9.93 8.05
C ARG A 160 -5.58 9.83 9.52
N ASP A 161 -5.13 8.78 10.19
CA ASP A 161 -5.36 8.57 11.62
C ASP A 161 -4.37 9.36 12.48
#